data_AF-A0A349SL65-F1
#
_entry.id   AF-A0A349SL65-F1
#
_cell.length_a   1.000
_cell.length_b   1.000
_cell.length_c   1.000
_cell.angle_alpha   90.00
_cell.angle_beta   90.00
_cell.angle_gamma   90.00
#
_symmetry.space_group_name_H-M   'P 1'
#
loop_
_entity.id
_entity.type
_entity.pdbx_description
1 polymer ?
#
loop_
_entity_poly.entity_id
_entity_poly.type
_entity_poly.pdbx_seq_one_letter_code
_entity_poly.pdbx_strand_id
1 'polypeptide(L)'
;MNTTSLKQRIEAIYRDESRRVLATLIRLLHGNFDLAEESLQDAFMAALSQWQQDGIPDNPRAWLVSTGRFKAIDRLRKRTRQDNHLEELALTLESEMQSQPLVEDETIEDDRLRLIFTCCHPSLSMEGRVALTLREVCGLTTEAVAAAFLLPVPTLAQRIVRTKSKIRDAGIPYEVPSPELMPERLEAVLPVIYLVFNEGYSASSGAQLTQRDLSAEAIRLGRLLQALLPNGEVTGLLALMLLHDARRGGRTTASGDLIPLEEQDRTLWNRAQIREGCDLVIQALRA
;
A
#
# COMPACT_ATOMS: atom_id res chain seq x y z
N MET A 1 -1.43 -1.89 31.26
CA MET A 1 -1.15 -2.74 30.07
C MET A 1 0.29 -3.24 30.18
N ASN A 2 0.55 -4.55 30.09
CA ASN A 2 1.94 -5.05 30.09
C ASN A 2 2.70 -4.54 28.86
N THR A 3 3.92 -4.06 29.03
CA THR A 3 4.75 -3.46 27.97
C THR A 3 4.92 -4.39 26.75
N THR A 4 5.03 -5.70 26.98
CA THR A 4 5.09 -6.72 25.92
C THR A 4 3.83 -6.79 25.07
N SER A 5 2.65 -6.64 25.69
CA SER A 5 1.36 -6.65 24.99
C SER A 5 1.17 -5.38 24.15
N LEU A 6 1.63 -4.22 24.63
CA LEU A 6 1.59 -2.98 23.86
C LEU A 6 2.51 -3.06 22.63
N LYS A 7 3.73 -3.56 22.79
CA LYS A 7 4.68 -3.72 21.67
C LYS A 7 4.11 -4.61 20.57
N GLN A 8 3.49 -5.74 20.94
CA GLN A 8 2.82 -6.62 19.98
C GLN A 8 1.65 -5.94 19.25
N ARG A 9 0.87 -5.11 19.95
CA ARG A 9 -0.21 -4.32 19.32
C ARG A 9 0.35 -3.28 18.35
N ILE A 10 1.44 -2.60 18.70
CA ILE A 10 2.10 -1.65 17.80
C ILE A 10 2.69 -2.37 16.58
N GLU A 11 3.30 -3.54 16.75
CA GLU A 11 3.80 -4.36 15.64
C GLU A 11 2.66 -4.85 14.73
N ALA A 12 1.48 -5.15 15.26
CA ALA A 12 0.28 -5.43 14.46
C ALA A 12 -0.14 -4.17 13.68
N ILE A 13 -0.31 -3.03 14.35
CA ILE A 13 -0.67 -1.76 13.70
C ILE A 13 0.37 -1.38 12.62
N TYR A 14 1.66 -1.59 12.86
CA TYR A 14 2.69 -1.33 11.86
C TYR A 14 2.49 -2.19 10.62
N ARG A 15 2.23 -3.50 10.79
CA ARG A 15 1.98 -4.41 9.66
C ARG A 15 0.71 -4.03 8.90
N ASP A 16 -0.34 -3.67 9.62
CA ASP A 16 -1.68 -3.48 9.05
C ASP A 16 -1.85 -2.08 8.44
N GLU A 17 -1.22 -1.06 9.04
CA GLU A 17 -1.52 0.35 8.74
C GLU A 17 -0.39 1.14 8.09
N SER A 18 0.88 0.71 8.23
CA SER A 18 2.03 1.51 7.79
C SER A 18 1.93 1.95 6.32
N ARG A 19 1.43 1.08 5.43
CA ARG A 19 1.31 1.37 3.99
C ARG A 19 0.17 2.32 3.66
N ARG A 20 -0.93 2.26 4.41
CA ARG A 20 -2.04 3.21 4.27
C ARG A 20 -1.60 4.60 4.75
N VAL A 21 -0.95 4.66 5.92
CA VAL A 21 -0.38 5.91 6.45
C VAL A 21 0.67 6.48 5.49
N LEU A 22 1.56 5.65 4.94
CA LEU A 22 2.57 6.08 3.98
C LEU A 22 1.96 6.73 2.74
N ALA A 23 0.95 6.09 2.12
CA ALA A 23 0.29 6.61 0.94
C ALA A 23 -0.32 8.00 1.21
N THR A 24 -0.99 8.17 2.35
CA THR A 24 -1.53 9.47 2.75
C THR A 24 -0.45 10.50 3.02
N LEU A 25 0.64 10.13 3.68
CA LEU A 25 1.77 11.04 3.89
C LEU A 25 2.41 11.47 2.56
N ILE A 26 2.53 10.57 1.58
CA ILE A 26 3.04 10.93 0.25
C ILE A 26 2.14 11.99 -0.40
N ARG A 27 0.81 11.82 -0.35
CA ARG A 27 -0.13 12.83 -0.86
C ARG A 27 0.03 14.17 -0.14
N LEU A 28 0.00 14.15 1.19
CA LEU A 28 0.05 15.36 2.02
C LEU A 28 1.39 16.09 1.93
N LEU A 29 2.45 15.40 1.51
CA LEU A 29 3.79 15.95 1.35
C LEU A 29 4.12 16.14 -0.15
N HIS A 30 3.10 16.43 -0.95
CA HIS A 30 3.19 16.78 -2.37
C HIS A 30 3.97 15.76 -3.22
N GLY A 31 3.79 14.47 -2.96
CA GLY A 31 4.44 13.38 -3.70
C GLY A 31 5.87 13.07 -3.25
N ASN A 32 6.35 13.63 -2.13
CA ASN A 32 7.70 13.39 -1.65
C ASN A 32 7.81 12.06 -0.86
N PHE A 33 8.21 10.99 -1.56
CA PHE A 33 8.37 9.65 -1.00
C PHE A 33 9.36 9.58 0.16
N ASP A 34 10.52 10.24 0.03
CA ASP A 34 11.58 10.13 1.02
C ASP A 34 11.18 10.85 2.32
N LEU A 35 10.60 12.06 2.20
CA LEU A 35 10.09 12.79 3.36
C LEU A 35 8.94 12.03 4.04
N ALA A 36 8.06 11.40 3.26
CA ALA A 36 6.96 10.59 3.80
C ALA A 36 7.45 9.35 4.54
N GLU A 37 8.44 8.62 4.01
CA GLU A 37 9.02 7.44 4.65
C GLU A 37 9.74 7.81 5.95
N GLU A 38 10.53 8.89 5.96
CA GLU A 38 11.17 9.41 7.16
C GLU A 38 10.13 9.82 8.23
N SER A 39 9.08 10.52 7.80
CA SER A 39 8.02 11.01 8.70
C SER A 39 7.17 9.89 9.29
N LEU A 40 6.92 8.83 8.52
CA LEU A 40 6.26 7.62 9.00
C LEU A 40 7.06 6.95 10.11
N GLN A 41 8.37 6.80 9.90
CA GLN A 41 9.26 6.21 10.91
C GLN A 41 9.27 7.07 12.19
N ASP A 42 9.36 8.40 12.06
CA ASP A 42 9.29 9.33 13.18
C ASP A 42 7.94 9.26 13.92
N ALA A 43 6.83 9.05 13.21
CA ALA A 43 5.51 8.86 13.81
C ALA A 43 5.40 7.56 14.62
N PHE A 44 5.92 6.44 14.10
CA PHE A 44 5.95 5.18 14.85
C PHE A 44 6.90 5.23 16.06
N MET A 45 8.02 5.95 15.96
CA MET A 45 8.90 6.20 17.12
C MET A 45 8.18 7.01 18.21
N ALA A 46 7.38 8.01 17.82
CA ALA A 46 6.54 8.76 18.74
C ALA A 46 5.47 7.87 19.38
N ALA A 47 4.79 7.02 18.59
CA ALA A 47 3.79 6.07 19.08
C ALA A 47 4.35 5.12 20.14
N LEU A 48 5.55 4.57 19.93
CA LEU A 48 6.23 3.70 20.89
C LEU A 48 6.43 4.36 22.27
N SER A 49 6.69 5.67 22.28
CA SER A 49 6.91 6.42 23.52
C SER A 49 5.60 6.89 24.14
N GLN A 50 4.70 7.46 23.33
CA GLN A 50 3.51 8.13 23.82
C GLN A 50 2.38 7.15 24.17
N TRP A 51 2.14 6.12 23.35
CA TRP A 51 1.08 5.15 23.63
C TRP A 51 1.39 4.24 24.82
N GLN A 52 2.64 4.23 25.28
CA GLN A 52 3.01 3.58 26.54
C GLN A 52 2.43 4.32 27.76
N GLN A 53 2.31 5.65 27.67
CA GLN A 53 1.79 6.49 28.75
C GLN A 53 0.28 6.72 28.61
N ASP A 54 -0.16 7.10 27.40
CA ASP A 54 -1.52 7.57 27.13
C ASP A 54 -2.45 6.44 26.66
N GLY A 55 -1.91 5.28 26.30
CA GLY A 55 -2.63 4.22 25.61
C GLY A 55 -2.69 4.42 24.09
N ILE A 56 -3.19 3.39 23.39
CA ILE A 56 -3.40 3.47 21.93
C ILE A 56 -4.68 4.27 21.66
N PRO A 57 -4.66 5.31 20.81
CA PRO A 57 -5.84 6.05 20.42
C PRO A 57 -6.91 5.18 19.74
N ASP A 58 -8.16 5.63 19.76
CA ASP A 58 -9.28 4.93 19.09
C ASP A 58 -9.07 4.83 17.57
N ASN A 59 -8.46 5.85 16.95
CA ASN A 59 -8.02 5.82 15.55
C ASN A 59 -6.49 5.98 15.45
N PRO A 60 -5.73 4.87 15.51
CA PRO A 60 -4.27 4.90 15.42
C PRO A 60 -3.77 5.44 14.08
N ARG A 61 -4.49 5.16 12.98
CA ARG A 61 -4.10 5.57 11.63
C ARG A 61 -4.13 7.08 11.49
N ALA A 62 -5.25 7.71 11.85
CA ALA A 62 -5.38 9.17 11.81
C ALA A 62 -4.31 9.84 12.69
N TRP A 63 -4.08 9.29 13.89
CA TRP A 63 -3.03 9.78 14.78
C TRP A 63 -1.63 9.70 14.14
N LEU A 64 -1.30 8.58 13.47
CA LEU A 64 -0.02 8.39 12.79
C LEU A 64 0.15 9.35 11.60
N VAL A 65 -0.91 9.57 10.81
CA VAL A 65 -0.89 10.54 9.69
C VAL A 65 -0.64 11.96 10.23
N SER A 66 -1.39 12.39 11.23
CA SER A 66 -1.22 13.71 11.84
C SER A 66 0.18 13.88 12.42
N THR A 67 0.63 12.91 13.21
CA THR A 67 1.96 12.93 13.81
C THR A 67 3.06 12.96 12.75
N GLY A 68 2.93 12.13 11.70
CA GLY A 68 3.86 12.13 10.57
C GLY A 68 3.93 13.50 9.88
N ARG A 69 2.79 14.15 9.65
CA ARG A 69 2.75 15.51 9.07
C ARG A 69 3.49 16.53 9.94
N PHE A 70 3.28 16.49 11.26
CA PHE A 70 4.03 17.35 12.19
C PHE A 70 5.54 17.08 12.14
N LYS A 71 5.95 15.80 12.14
CA LYS A 71 7.36 15.41 12.04
C LYS A 71 8.01 15.88 10.73
N ALA A 72 7.28 15.84 9.62
CA ALA A 72 7.74 16.38 8.34
C ALA A 72 8.04 17.87 8.43
N ILE A 73 7.11 18.66 8.99
CA ILE A 73 7.27 20.11 9.16
C ILE A 73 8.46 20.44 10.07
N ASP A 74 8.57 19.75 11.21
CA ASP A 74 9.70 19.92 12.14
C ASP A 74 11.04 19.64 11.46
N ARG A 75 11.09 18.60 10.61
CA ARG A 75 12.28 18.21 9.87
C ARG A 75 12.65 19.25 8.81
N LEU A 76 11.67 19.75 8.06
CA LEU A 76 11.89 20.82 7.09
C LEU A 76 12.45 22.06 7.77
N ARG A 77 11.84 22.51 8.88
CA ARG A 77 12.32 23.66 9.69
C ARG A 77 13.77 23.47 10.16
N LYS A 78 14.14 22.26 10.59
CA LYS A 78 15.51 21.97 11.02
C LYS A 78 16.50 22.07 9.86
N ARG A 79 16.12 21.63 8.65
CA ARG A 79 16.93 21.73 7.44
C ARG A 79 16.98 23.16 6.87
N THR A 80 15.97 24.00 7.11
CA THR A 80 15.96 25.41 6.70
C THR A 80 17.12 26.23 7.29
N ARG A 81 17.63 25.85 8.47
CA ARG A 81 18.85 26.46 9.04
C ARG A 81 20.12 26.20 8.20
N GLN A 82 20.04 25.33 7.20
CA GLN A 82 21.12 24.94 6.30
C GLN A 82 20.82 25.27 4.82
N ASP A 83 19.56 25.51 4.44
CA ASP A 83 19.15 25.73 3.04
C ASP A 83 17.82 26.53 2.94
N ASN A 84 17.85 27.74 2.37
CA ASN A 84 16.71 28.69 2.38
C ASN A 84 15.49 28.22 1.56
N HIS A 85 15.68 27.29 0.60
CA HIS A 85 14.59 26.84 -0.29
C HIS A 85 13.55 25.94 0.41
N LEU A 86 13.86 25.40 1.59
CA LEU A 86 12.97 24.51 2.33
C LEU A 86 11.98 25.26 3.24
N GLU A 87 12.17 26.56 3.44
CA GLU A 87 11.30 27.40 4.29
C GLU A 87 9.90 27.53 3.71
N GLU A 88 9.79 27.81 2.41
CA GLU A 88 8.51 28.01 1.73
C GLU A 88 7.64 26.75 1.75
N LEU A 89 8.26 25.57 1.56
CA LEU A 89 7.56 24.29 1.67
C LEU A 89 7.04 24.03 3.09
N ALA A 90 7.85 24.32 4.11
CA ALA A 90 7.44 24.16 5.51
C ALA A 90 6.23 25.07 5.85
N LEU A 91 6.28 26.34 5.42
CA LEU A 91 5.20 27.31 5.62
C LEU A 91 3.91 26.90 4.90
N THR A 92 4.04 26.39 3.67
CA THR A 92 2.90 25.90 2.88
C THR A 92 2.22 24.73 3.58
N LEU A 93 2.99 23.71 3.98
CA LEU A 93 2.47 22.52 4.67
C LEU A 93 1.81 22.86 6.01
N GLU A 94 2.34 23.84 6.74
CA GLU A 94 1.76 24.32 7.99
C GLU A 94 0.42 25.03 7.78
N SER A 95 0.34 25.90 6.77
CA SER A 95 -0.91 26.57 6.39
C SER A 95 -1.99 25.57 6.01
N GLU A 96 -1.65 24.59 5.17
CA GLU A 96 -2.56 23.51 4.77
C GLU A 96 -3.01 22.66 5.98
N MET A 97 -2.12 22.42 6.94
CA MET A 97 -2.43 21.63 8.15
C MET A 97 -3.40 22.35 9.09
N GLN A 98 -3.33 23.68 9.16
CA GLN A 98 -4.26 24.49 9.93
C GLN A 98 -5.62 24.64 9.23
N SER A 99 -5.64 24.55 7.89
CA SER A 99 -6.82 24.78 7.05
C SER A 99 -7.65 23.52 6.80
N GLN A 100 -7.02 22.34 6.83
CA GLN A 100 -7.68 21.05 6.58
C GLN A 100 -8.09 20.38 7.89
N PRO A 101 -9.34 19.90 8.03
CA PRO A 101 -9.70 19.04 9.16
C PRO A 101 -8.89 17.74 9.14
N LEU A 102 -8.83 17.05 10.29
CA LEU A 102 -8.21 15.73 10.43
C LEU A 102 -8.71 14.81 9.30
N VAL A 103 -7.77 14.17 8.60
CA VAL A 103 -8.03 13.36 7.41
C VAL A 103 -9.09 12.30 7.72
N GLU A 104 -10.23 12.35 7.03
CA GLU A 104 -11.33 11.38 7.18
C GLU A 104 -10.89 10.01 6.62
N ASP A 105 -11.34 8.91 7.25
CA ASP A 105 -10.92 7.54 6.86
C ASP A 105 -11.21 7.20 5.39
N GLU A 106 -12.28 7.76 4.80
CA GLU A 106 -12.60 7.58 3.36
C GLU A 106 -11.53 8.23 2.45
N THR A 107 -10.99 9.40 2.81
CA THR A 107 -9.95 10.06 2.01
C THR A 107 -8.60 9.35 2.07
N ILE A 108 -8.36 8.55 3.12
CA ILE A 108 -7.16 7.72 3.29
C ILE A 108 -7.22 6.47 2.40
N GLU A 109 -8.43 6.00 2.09
CA GLU A 109 -8.63 4.77 1.32
C GLU A 109 -8.28 4.89 -0.16
N ASP A 110 -8.41 6.07 -0.73
CA ASP A 110 -8.07 6.36 -2.13
C ASP A 110 -6.57 6.59 -2.34
N ASP A 111 -5.83 6.95 -1.28
CA ASP A 111 -4.40 7.26 -1.39
C ASP A 111 -3.59 6.05 -1.84
N ARG A 112 -3.98 4.83 -1.46
CA ARG A 112 -3.29 3.62 -1.94
C ARG A 112 -3.51 3.38 -3.42
N LEU A 113 -4.69 3.70 -3.95
CA LEU A 113 -4.95 3.59 -5.38
C LEU A 113 -4.12 4.64 -6.15
N ARG A 114 -4.04 5.88 -5.64
CA ARG A 114 -3.15 6.93 -6.16
C ARG A 114 -1.70 6.44 -6.21
N LEU A 115 -1.21 5.84 -5.12
CA LEU A 115 0.13 5.27 -5.06
C LEU A 115 0.37 4.24 -6.17
N ILE A 116 -0.57 3.33 -6.39
CA ILE A 116 -0.46 2.32 -7.44
C ILE A 116 -0.36 2.98 -8.81
N PHE A 117 -1.21 3.96 -9.13
CA PHE A 117 -1.14 4.67 -10.40
C PHE A 117 0.20 5.42 -10.59
N THR A 118 0.68 6.10 -9.55
CA THR A 118 1.99 6.77 -9.58
C THR A 118 3.13 5.77 -9.81
N CYS A 119 3.13 4.64 -9.08
CA CYS A 119 4.12 3.57 -9.25
C CYS A 119 4.03 2.88 -10.61
N CYS A 120 2.86 2.89 -11.26
CA CYS A 120 2.61 2.23 -12.55
C CYS A 120 2.79 3.17 -13.76
N HIS A 121 3.19 4.42 -13.57
CA HIS A 121 3.29 5.40 -14.64
C HIS A 121 4.24 4.93 -15.78
N PRO A 122 3.87 5.07 -17.07
CA PRO A 122 4.60 4.50 -18.21
C PRO A 122 5.97 5.13 -18.47
N SER A 123 6.22 6.32 -17.92
CA SER A 123 7.56 6.94 -17.96
C SER A 123 8.60 6.20 -17.10
N LEU A 124 8.16 5.26 -16.25
CA LEU A 124 9.01 4.42 -15.43
C LEU A 124 9.29 3.09 -16.13
N SER A 125 10.52 2.59 -15.99
CA SER A 125 10.85 1.26 -16.51
C SER A 125 10.04 0.18 -15.80
N MET A 126 9.73 -0.92 -16.50
CA MET A 126 8.98 -2.04 -15.93
C MET A 126 9.60 -2.54 -14.62
N GLU A 127 10.92 -2.70 -14.60
CA GLU A 127 11.67 -3.10 -13.41
C GLU A 127 11.52 -2.10 -12.25
N GLY A 128 11.51 -0.80 -12.54
CA GLY A 128 11.29 0.26 -11.57
C GLY A 128 9.87 0.21 -11.00
N ARG A 129 8.86 0.06 -11.86
CA ARG A 129 7.44 -0.06 -11.46
C ARG A 129 7.23 -1.24 -10.51
N VAL A 130 7.75 -2.42 -10.86
CA VAL A 130 7.60 -3.64 -10.05
C VAL A 130 8.36 -3.50 -8.72
N ALA A 131 9.60 -3.03 -8.75
CA ALA A 131 10.39 -2.85 -7.52
C ALA A 131 9.76 -1.84 -6.55
N LEU A 132 9.31 -0.69 -7.07
CA LEU A 132 8.68 0.35 -6.26
C LEU A 132 7.33 -0.11 -5.71
N THR A 133 6.53 -0.83 -6.52
CA THR A 133 5.27 -1.42 -6.06
C THR A 133 5.50 -2.40 -4.92
N LEU A 134 6.42 -3.36 -5.07
CA LEU A 134 6.69 -4.33 -4.02
C LEU A 134 7.17 -3.66 -2.72
N ARG A 135 7.99 -2.62 -2.83
CA ARG A 135 8.52 -1.88 -1.68
C ARG A 135 7.47 -1.00 -1.00
N GLU A 136 6.76 -0.18 -1.77
CA GLU A 136 5.92 0.90 -1.25
C GLU A 136 4.45 0.48 -1.09
N VAL A 137 3.94 -0.38 -1.97
CA VAL A 137 2.52 -0.83 -1.96
C VAL A 137 2.36 -2.16 -1.22
N CYS A 138 3.21 -3.15 -1.51
CA CYS A 138 3.16 -4.47 -0.85
C CYS A 138 3.90 -4.48 0.49
N GLY A 139 4.82 -3.53 0.67
CA GLY A 139 5.53 -3.33 1.92
C GLY A 139 6.68 -4.27 2.20
N LEU A 140 7.20 -4.95 1.17
CA LEU A 140 8.36 -5.83 1.29
C LEU A 140 9.60 -5.04 1.73
N THR A 141 10.51 -5.72 2.42
CA THR A 141 11.83 -5.15 2.69
C THR A 141 12.65 -5.10 1.42
N THR A 142 13.62 -4.19 1.36
CA THR A 142 14.53 -4.09 0.21
C THR A 142 15.24 -5.42 -0.04
N GLU A 143 15.58 -6.17 1.01
CA GLU A 143 16.19 -7.50 0.93
C GLU A 143 15.25 -8.52 0.27
N ALA A 144 13.98 -8.55 0.67
CA ALA A 144 12.99 -9.46 0.11
C ALA A 144 12.74 -9.17 -1.39
N VAL A 145 12.60 -7.89 -1.74
CA VAL A 145 12.48 -7.50 -3.15
C VAL A 145 13.76 -7.84 -3.91
N ALA A 146 14.95 -7.65 -3.32
CA ALA A 146 16.21 -7.94 -4.00
C ALA A 146 16.34 -9.44 -4.29
N ALA A 147 15.94 -10.27 -3.34
CA ALA A 147 15.86 -11.72 -3.52
C ALA A 147 14.87 -12.11 -4.64
N ALA A 148 13.68 -11.49 -4.69
CA ALA A 148 12.70 -11.73 -5.76
C ALA A 148 13.23 -11.36 -7.16
N PHE A 149 14.07 -10.33 -7.24
CA PHE A 149 14.74 -9.91 -8.48
C PHE A 149 16.06 -10.65 -8.77
N LEU A 150 16.53 -11.49 -7.85
CA LEU A 150 17.87 -12.11 -7.90
C LEU A 150 18.99 -11.06 -8.07
N LEU A 151 18.89 -9.94 -7.37
CA LEU A 151 19.85 -8.84 -7.41
C LEU A 151 20.53 -8.64 -6.05
N PRO A 152 21.76 -8.09 -6.03
CA PRO A 152 22.35 -7.57 -4.80
C PRO A 152 21.47 -6.47 -4.20
N VAL A 153 21.34 -6.46 -2.87
CA VAL A 153 20.55 -5.45 -2.13
C VAL A 153 20.95 -4.01 -2.49
N PRO A 154 22.23 -3.64 -2.62
CA PRO A 154 22.61 -2.28 -3.01
C PRO A 154 22.13 -1.89 -4.42
N THR A 155 22.11 -2.85 -5.34
CA THR A 155 21.64 -2.64 -6.72
C THR A 155 20.15 -2.34 -6.76
N LEU A 156 19.36 -3.09 -5.99
CA LEU A 156 17.93 -2.82 -5.89
C LEU A 156 17.66 -1.50 -5.15
N ALA A 157 18.35 -1.22 -4.05
CA ALA A 157 18.19 0.03 -3.32
C ALA A 157 18.41 1.24 -4.25
N GLN A 158 19.48 1.21 -5.05
CA GLN A 158 19.73 2.23 -6.07
C GLN A 158 18.63 2.30 -7.14
N ARG A 159 18.08 1.16 -7.57
CA ARG A 159 16.94 1.14 -8.50
C ARG A 159 15.72 1.86 -7.93
N ILE A 160 15.38 1.61 -6.67
CA ILE A 160 14.26 2.27 -5.99
C ILE A 160 14.50 3.79 -5.92
N VAL A 161 15.69 4.22 -5.47
CA VAL A 161 16.06 5.64 -5.38
C VAL A 161 15.98 6.35 -6.74
N ARG A 162 16.49 5.72 -7.80
CA ARG A 162 16.42 6.28 -9.17
C ARG A 162 14.99 6.36 -9.68
N THR A 163 14.16 5.38 -9.34
CA THR A 163 12.73 5.38 -9.73
C THR A 163 11.98 6.50 -9.02
N LYS A 164 12.18 6.68 -7.71
CA LYS A 164 11.64 7.82 -6.93
C LYS A 164 12.11 9.17 -7.49
N SER A 165 13.41 9.29 -7.81
CA SER A 165 13.94 10.48 -8.47
C SER A 165 13.27 10.74 -9.81
N LYS A 166 13.05 9.71 -10.63
CA LYS A 166 12.37 9.86 -11.92
C LYS A 166 10.93 10.34 -11.79
N ILE A 167 10.20 9.88 -10.77
CA ILE A 167 8.84 10.36 -10.45
C ILE A 167 8.87 11.87 -10.16
N ARG A 168 9.78 12.30 -9.27
CA ARG A 168 9.98 13.71 -8.92
C ARG A 168 10.38 14.55 -10.13
N ASP A 169 11.43 14.15 -10.83
CA ASP A 169 12.04 14.94 -11.91
C ASP A 169 11.12 15.05 -13.14
N ALA A 170 10.22 14.07 -13.34
CA ALA A 170 9.20 14.12 -14.39
C ALA A 170 7.89 14.80 -13.95
N GLY A 171 7.78 15.23 -12.68
CA GLY A 171 6.59 15.89 -12.16
C GLY A 171 5.33 15.02 -12.23
N ILE A 172 5.47 13.70 -12.01
CA ILE A 172 4.32 12.77 -12.09
C ILE A 172 3.37 13.07 -10.94
N PRO A 173 2.09 13.41 -11.21
CA PRO A 173 1.16 13.78 -10.17
C PRO A 173 0.78 12.57 -9.30
N TYR A 174 0.60 12.82 -8.01
CA TYR A 174 0.11 11.82 -7.05
C TYR A 174 -1.43 11.80 -7.04
N GLU A 175 -2.01 11.26 -8.11
CA GLU A 175 -3.45 11.22 -8.28
C GLU A 175 -3.95 9.98 -9.02
N VAL A 176 -5.24 9.70 -8.89
CA VAL A 176 -5.92 8.79 -9.81
C VAL A 176 -6.07 9.56 -11.12
N PRO A 177 -5.56 9.03 -12.25
CA PRO A 177 -5.64 9.72 -13.53
C PRO A 177 -7.10 9.94 -13.94
N SER A 178 -7.33 10.94 -14.79
CA SER A 178 -8.65 11.13 -15.40
C SER A 178 -9.06 9.89 -16.22
N PRO A 179 -10.36 9.62 -16.42
CA PRO A 179 -10.84 8.47 -17.17
C PRO A 179 -10.23 8.33 -18.58
N GLU A 180 -9.84 9.44 -19.20
CA GLU A 180 -9.23 9.50 -20.53
C GLU A 180 -7.79 8.94 -20.55
N LEU A 181 -7.04 9.13 -19.47
CA LEU A 181 -5.66 8.66 -19.33
C LEU A 181 -5.58 7.26 -18.69
N MET A 182 -6.70 6.79 -18.14
CA MET A 182 -6.78 5.55 -17.37
C MET A 182 -6.50 4.28 -18.20
N PRO A 183 -7.00 4.11 -19.45
CA PRO A 183 -6.73 2.92 -20.26
C PRO A 183 -5.24 2.69 -20.51
N GLU A 184 -4.46 3.74 -20.80
CA GLU A 184 -3.01 3.64 -21.02
C GLU A 184 -2.27 3.20 -19.74
N ARG A 185 -2.80 3.54 -18.56
CA ARG A 185 -2.24 3.15 -17.26
C ARG A 185 -2.65 1.74 -16.85
N LEU A 186 -3.78 1.25 -17.36
CA LEU A 186 -4.42 0.03 -16.89
C LEU A 186 -3.56 -1.22 -17.12
N GLU A 187 -2.90 -1.30 -18.27
CA GLU A 187 -2.01 -2.41 -18.63
C GLU A 187 -0.87 -2.60 -17.61
N ALA A 188 -0.41 -1.53 -16.96
CA ALA A 188 0.60 -1.60 -15.91
C ALA A 188 0.00 -1.83 -14.51
N VAL A 189 -1.20 -1.31 -14.26
CA VAL A 189 -1.87 -1.38 -12.95
C VAL A 189 -2.45 -2.76 -12.65
N LEU A 190 -3.08 -3.43 -13.62
CA LEU A 190 -3.70 -4.74 -13.40
C LEU A 190 -2.69 -5.82 -12.96
N PRO A 191 -1.52 -5.98 -13.61
CA PRO A 191 -0.50 -6.90 -13.13
C PRO A 191 0.02 -6.55 -11.74
N VAL A 192 0.11 -5.28 -11.41
CA VAL A 192 0.54 -4.81 -10.08
C VAL A 192 -0.48 -5.17 -9.01
N ILE A 193 -1.78 -4.95 -9.26
CA ILE A 193 -2.83 -5.36 -8.31
C ILE A 193 -2.83 -6.88 -8.13
N TYR A 194 -2.65 -7.64 -9.22
CA TYR A 194 -2.54 -9.08 -9.13
C TYR A 194 -1.27 -9.52 -8.37
N LEU A 195 -0.16 -8.79 -8.49
CA LEU A 195 1.05 -9.02 -7.72
C LEU A 195 0.82 -8.78 -6.21
N VAL A 196 0.14 -7.69 -5.85
CA VAL A 196 -0.27 -7.43 -4.45
C VAL A 196 -1.14 -8.57 -3.93
N PHE A 197 -2.09 -9.04 -4.74
CA PHE A 197 -2.94 -10.18 -4.39
C PHE A 197 -2.13 -11.45 -4.16
N ASN A 198 -1.23 -11.80 -5.09
CA ASN A 198 -0.43 -13.01 -5.01
C ASN A 198 0.46 -13.01 -3.77
N GLU A 199 1.07 -11.88 -3.43
CA GLU A 199 1.87 -11.75 -2.21
C GLU A 199 1.03 -11.95 -0.95
N GLY A 200 -0.21 -11.46 -0.90
CA GLY A 200 -1.12 -11.73 0.21
C GLY A 200 -1.68 -13.17 0.24
N TYR A 201 -1.79 -13.79 -0.93
CA TYR A 201 -2.37 -15.13 -1.11
C TYR A 201 -1.37 -16.26 -0.84
N SER A 202 -0.10 -16.05 -1.18
CA SER A 202 1.01 -16.99 -0.98
C SER A 202 2.26 -16.17 -0.75
N ALA A 203 2.52 -15.80 0.50
CA ALA A 203 3.61 -14.89 0.86
C ALA A 203 4.95 -15.45 0.39
N SER A 204 5.71 -14.64 -0.35
CA SER A 204 7.01 -15.02 -0.87
C SER A 204 8.13 -14.91 0.18
N SER A 205 7.85 -14.23 1.29
CA SER A 205 8.76 -14.03 2.41
C SER A 205 8.03 -13.81 3.74
N GLY A 206 8.72 -14.08 4.85
CA GLY A 206 8.18 -13.92 6.21
C GLY A 206 7.72 -15.24 6.86
N ALA A 207 7.41 -15.18 8.15
CA ALA A 207 7.04 -16.35 8.96
C ALA A 207 5.60 -16.85 8.73
N GLN A 208 4.76 -16.04 8.08
CA GLN A 208 3.38 -16.41 7.74
C GLN A 208 3.30 -16.69 6.24
N LEU A 209 2.78 -17.87 5.89
CA LEU A 209 2.61 -18.31 4.50
C LEU A 209 1.52 -17.54 3.74
N THR A 210 0.67 -16.77 4.44
CA THR A 210 -0.32 -15.85 3.88
C THR A 210 -0.35 -14.53 4.66
N GLN A 211 -0.44 -13.39 3.96
CA GLN A 211 -0.72 -12.08 4.55
C GLN A 211 -2.13 -11.65 4.15
N ARG A 212 -3.11 -12.00 5.00
CA ARG A 212 -4.55 -11.84 4.72
C ARG A 212 -4.91 -10.41 4.29
N ASP A 213 -4.27 -9.41 4.86
CA ASP A 213 -4.60 -8.01 4.65
C ASP A 213 -4.22 -7.51 3.25
N LEU A 214 -3.12 -8.02 2.67
CA LEU A 214 -2.71 -7.62 1.32
C LEU A 214 -3.67 -8.13 0.24
N SER A 215 -4.11 -9.38 0.34
CA SER A 215 -5.08 -9.95 -0.59
C SER A 215 -6.47 -9.34 -0.48
N ALA A 216 -6.91 -9.07 0.75
CA ALA A 216 -8.18 -8.39 0.98
C ALA A 216 -8.15 -6.98 0.41
N GLU A 217 -7.02 -6.27 0.58
CA GLU A 217 -6.83 -4.97 -0.06
C GLU A 217 -6.81 -5.08 -1.59
N ALA A 218 -6.08 -6.03 -2.17
CA ALA A 218 -6.03 -6.15 -3.62
C ALA A 218 -7.44 -6.35 -4.23
N ILE A 219 -8.31 -7.11 -3.54
CA ILE A 219 -9.73 -7.23 -3.88
C ILE A 219 -10.45 -5.88 -3.72
N ARG A 220 -10.24 -5.14 -2.63
CA ARG A 220 -10.82 -3.80 -2.42
C ARG A 220 -10.42 -2.83 -3.54
N LEU A 221 -9.14 -2.80 -3.90
CA LEU A 221 -8.60 -1.99 -5.01
C LEU A 221 -9.18 -2.40 -6.36
N GLY A 222 -9.34 -3.71 -6.60
CA GLY A 222 -10.02 -4.22 -7.79
C GLY A 222 -11.47 -3.76 -7.88
N ARG A 223 -12.21 -3.73 -6.76
CA ARG A 223 -13.57 -3.17 -6.70
C ARG A 223 -13.59 -1.67 -6.96
N LEU A 224 -12.65 -0.92 -6.39
CA LEU A 224 -12.55 0.53 -6.60
C LEU A 224 -12.27 0.84 -8.08
N LEU A 225 -11.32 0.12 -8.70
CA LEU A 225 -11.06 0.25 -10.13
C LEU A 225 -12.28 -0.11 -10.97
N GLN A 226 -13.00 -1.17 -10.62
CA GLN A 226 -14.21 -1.57 -11.36
C GLN A 226 -15.29 -0.48 -11.29
N ALA A 227 -15.45 0.17 -10.14
CA ALA A 227 -16.40 1.27 -9.97
C ALA A 227 -15.99 2.52 -10.77
N LEU A 228 -14.69 2.81 -10.86
CA LEU A 228 -14.15 3.95 -11.61
C LEU A 228 -14.17 3.73 -13.12
N LEU A 229 -13.84 2.52 -13.57
CA LEU A 229 -13.74 2.14 -14.98
C LEU A 229 -14.27 0.72 -15.18
N PRO A 230 -15.58 0.57 -15.47
CA PRO A 230 -16.18 -0.73 -15.77
C PRO A 230 -15.64 -1.28 -17.10
N ASN A 231 -14.55 -2.04 -17.02
CA ASN A 231 -13.89 -2.66 -18.16
C ASN A 231 -13.78 -4.19 -17.97
N GLY A 232 -13.77 -4.94 -19.06
CA GLY A 232 -13.73 -6.41 -19.04
C GLY A 232 -12.48 -6.98 -18.35
N GLU A 233 -11.31 -6.38 -18.53
CA GLU A 233 -10.06 -6.83 -17.90
C GLU A 233 -10.06 -6.57 -16.39
N VAL A 234 -10.56 -5.41 -15.96
CA VAL A 234 -10.72 -5.07 -14.53
C VAL A 234 -11.67 -6.05 -13.86
N THR A 235 -12.83 -6.28 -14.50
CA THR A 235 -13.86 -7.21 -14.02
C THR A 235 -13.32 -8.63 -13.96
N GLY A 236 -12.60 -9.07 -14.99
CA GLY A 236 -11.96 -10.38 -15.05
C GLY A 236 -10.89 -10.57 -13.96
N LEU A 237 -10.06 -9.56 -13.70
CA LEU A 237 -9.06 -9.61 -12.63
C LEU A 237 -9.72 -9.71 -11.25
N LEU A 238 -10.75 -8.89 -10.98
CA LEU A 238 -11.50 -8.96 -9.72
C LEU A 238 -12.13 -10.35 -9.53
N ALA A 239 -12.75 -10.90 -10.58
CA ALA A 239 -13.33 -12.23 -10.57
C ALA A 239 -12.27 -13.31 -10.24
N LEU A 240 -11.10 -13.25 -10.88
CA LEU A 240 -9.99 -14.16 -10.63
C LEU A 240 -9.55 -14.12 -9.16
N MET A 241 -9.34 -12.92 -8.61
CA MET A 241 -8.93 -12.74 -7.22
C MET A 241 -9.98 -13.27 -6.22
N LEU A 242 -11.27 -13.01 -6.45
CA LEU A 242 -12.35 -13.51 -5.61
C LEU A 242 -12.43 -15.04 -5.61
N LEU A 243 -12.31 -15.67 -6.78
CA LEU A 243 -12.34 -17.14 -6.91
C LEU A 243 -11.12 -17.80 -6.28
N HIS A 244 -9.95 -17.15 -6.34
CA HIS A 244 -8.75 -17.61 -5.65
C HIS A 244 -8.89 -17.49 -4.13
N ASP A 245 -9.32 -16.32 -3.65
CA ASP A 245 -9.45 -16.00 -2.23
C ASP A 245 -10.54 -16.81 -1.53
N ALA A 246 -11.61 -17.17 -2.26
CA ALA A 246 -12.71 -17.96 -1.72
C ALA A 246 -12.27 -19.30 -1.11
N ARG A 247 -11.13 -19.85 -1.56
CA ARG A 247 -10.57 -21.11 -1.04
C ARG A 247 -9.66 -20.93 0.17
N ARG A 248 -9.30 -19.69 0.54
CA ARG A 248 -8.28 -19.39 1.56
C ARG A 248 -8.48 -20.18 2.85
N GLY A 249 -9.70 -20.23 3.36
CA GLY A 249 -10.03 -20.91 4.62
C GLY A 249 -9.75 -22.42 4.63
N GLY A 250 -9.67 -23.06 3.46
CA GLY A 250 -9.36 -24.49 3.32
C GLY A 250 -7.95 -24.79 2.81
N ARG A 251 -7.07 -23.79 2.63
CA ARG A 251 -5.74 -23.98 2.02
C ARG A 251 -4.65 -24.39 2.98
N THR A 252 -4.81 -24.12 4.27
CA THR A 252 -3.78 -24.36 5.27
C THR A 252 -4.32 -25.12 6.46
N THR A 253 -3.50 -26.01 7.01
CA THR A 253 -3.77 -26.64 8.31
C THR A 253 -3.67 -25.61 9.45
N ALA A 254 -4.04 -26.02 10.67
CA ALA A 254 -3.82 -25.20 11.87
C ALA A 254 -2.33 -24.93 12.16
N SER A 255 -1.42 -25.77 11.66
CA SER A 255 0.03 -25.56 11.72
C SER A 255 0.56 -24.64 10.61
N GLY A 256 -0.28 -24.27 9.63
CA GLY A 256 0.08 -23.39 8.52
C GLY A 256 0.48 -24.12 7.23
N ASP A 257 0.56 -25.45 7.24
CA ASP A 257 1.00 -26.24 6.08
C ASP A 257 -0.04 -26.23 4.95
N LEU A 258 0.43 -26.19 3.69
CA LEU A 258 -0.46 -26.19 2.53
C LEU A 258 -1.18 -27.54 2.35
N ILE A 259 -2.48 -27.48 2.09
CA ILE A 259 -3.33 -28.64 1.81
C ILE A 259 -3.51 -28.78 0.28
N PRO A 260 -3.20 -29.95 -0.33
CA PRO A 260 -3.46 -30.25 -1.73
C PRO A 260 -4.92 -30.01 -2.12
N LEU A 261 -5.18 -29.58 -3.35
CA LEU A 261 -6.53 -29.15 -3.75
C LEU A 261 -7.59 -30.25 -3.61
N GLU A 262 -7.25 -31.51 -3.91
CA GLU A 262 -8.15 -32.65 -3.71
C GLU A 262 -8.51 -32.92 -2.25
N GLU A 263 -7.68 -32.49 -1.30
CA GLU A 263 -7.83 -32.73 0.14
C GLU A 263 -8.48 -31.54 0.87
N GLN A 264 -8.67 -30.39 0.20
CA GLN A 264 -9.27 -29.21 0.82
C GLN A 264 -10.75 -29.45 1.14
N ASP A 265 -11.14 -29.15 2.38
CA ASP A 265 -12.54 -29.14 2.77
C ASP A 265 -13.29 -27.99 2.07
N ARG A 266 -14.13 -28.36 1.09
CA ARG A 266 -14.92 -27.42 0.29
C ARG A 266 -16.07 -26.79 1.06
N THR A 267 -16.38 -27.25 2.26
CA THR A 267 -17.36 -26.60 3.14
C THR A 267 -16.80 -25.29 3.72
N LEU A 268 -15.47 -25.17 3.83
CA LEU A 268 -14.77 -23.97 4.28
C LEU A 268 -14.62 -22.89 3.19
N TRP A 269 -15.06 -23.17 1.96
CA TRP A 269 -14.95 -22.22 0.85
C TRP A 269 -16.02 -21.12 0.96
N ASN A 270 -15.62 -19.87 0.72
CA ASN A 270 -16.52 -18.73 0.74
C ASN A 270 -17.48 -18.74 -0.44
N ARG A 271 -18.71 -19.18 -0.19
CA ARG A 271 -19.77 -19.30 -1.21
C ARG A 271 -20.22 -17.96 -1.79
N ALA A 272 -20.12 -16.88 -1.02
CA ALA A 272 -20.47 -15.54 -1.50
C ALA A 272 -19.45 -15.05 -2.53
N GLN A 273 -18.15 -15.15 -2.22
CA GLN A 273 -17.07 -14.80 -3.17
C GLN A 273 -17.11 -15.67 -4.42
N ILE A 274 -17.44 -16.97 -4.30
CA ILE A 274 -17.60 -17.84 -5.48
C ILE A 274 -18.72 -17.34 -6.38
N ARG A 275 -19.89 -17.02 -5.80
CA ARG A 275 -21.04 -16.53 -6.57
C ARG A 275 -20.71 -15.21 -7.26
N GLU A 276 -20.21 -14.23 -6.51
CA GLU A 276 -19.76 -12.93 -7.03
C GLU A 276 -18.73 -13.10 -8.14
N GLY A 277 -17.69 -13.92 -7.91
CA GLY A 277 -16.66 -14.20 -8.90
C GLY A 277 -17.20 -14.83 -10.18
N CYS A 278 -18.10 -15.81 -10.09
CA CYS A 278 -18.73 -16.42 -11.27
C CYS A 278 -19.59 -15.42 -12.05
N ASP A 279 -20.37 -14.58 -11.36
CA ASP A 279 -21.18 -13.53 -12.00
C ASP A 279 -20.29 -12.52 -12.75
N LEU A 280 -19.18 -12.12 -12.13
CA LEU A 280 -18.19 -11.23 -12.73
C LEU A 280 -17.47 -11.86 -13.93
N VAL A 281 -17.16 -13.16 -13.91
CA VAL A 281 -16.60 -13.86 -15.10
C VAL A 281 -17.58 -13.76 -16.28
N ILE A 282 -18.87 -14.02 -16.04
CA ILE A 282 -19.90 -13.93 -17.08
C ILE A 282 -20.01 -12.49 -17.61
N GLN A 283 -19.93 -11.50 -16.72
CA GLN A 283 -19.93 -10.08 -17.10
C GLN A 283 -18.71 -9.72 -17.94
N ALA A 284 -17.51 -10.13 -17.53
CA ALA A 284 -16.26 -9.85 -18.23
C ALA A 284 -16.23 -10.45 -19.64
N LEU A 285 -16.79 -11.65 -19.83
CA LEU A 285 -16.87 -12.30 -21.15
C LEU A 285 -17.88 -11.66 -22.11
N ARG A 286 -18.76 -10.78 -21.60
CA ARG A 286 -19.77 -10.06 -22.39
C ARG A 286 -19.37 -8.63 -22.74
N ALA A 287 -18.35 -8.08 -22.07
CA ALA A 287 -17.84 -6.73 -22.25
C ALA A 287 -16.86 -6.66 -23.43
#